data_AF-A0A9P1MP11-F1
#
_entry.id   AF-A0A9P1MP11-F1
#
_cell.length_a   1.000
_cell.length_b   1.000
_cell.length_c   1.000
_cell.angle_alpha   90.00
_cell.angle_beta   90.00
_cell.angle_gamma   90.00
#
_symmetry.space_group_name_H-M   'P 1'
#
loop_
_entity.id
_entity.type
_entity.pdbx_description
1 polymer ?
#
loop_
_entity_poly.entity_id
_entity_poly.type
_entity_poly.pdbx_seq_one_letter_code
_entity_poly.pdbx_strand_id
1 'polypeptide(L)'
;MLVILWLIIREFLLGVYHSLTGLTLIFKLDRDVKHIIVNAAAADKPDRFSVLAQRRTINGVVERPAEPIVRYNVPAWMRILYCILGNMLCMFVFWIFSGSCSFFISLFFEKSEILVEATTSLLVFPIFLILRVLMILWFSDIASACNRTLRMPEGRPIDIRTAIADLGFSAVLGFVFLFQAILVGYILLPIPGLSSFIKFIHMSLLNAMYSFEYFWTSRGFSLSERLHRLHSSWPYYVGFGSLLTLATSFTGNFIFDGCLFGALFPFTIISSYQNGTNVTPIWSVLFRQSRCCIHRKL
;
A
#
# COMPACT_ATOMS: atom_id res chain seq x y z
N MET A 1 -25.40 23.16 -6.86
CA MET A 1 -24.77 23.03 -5.53
C MET A 1 -25.17 21.73 -4.83
N LEU A 2 -26.46 21.48 -4.56
CA LEU A 2 -26.95 20.23 -3.93
C LEU A 2 -26.51 18.94 -4.65
N VAL A 3 -26.55 18.92 -5.99
CA VAL A 3 -26.12 17.75 -6.79
C VAL A 3 -24.62 17.45 -6.62
N ILE A 4 -23.78 18.49 -6.54
CA ILE A 4 -22.33 18.34 -6.36
C ILE A 4 -22.02 17.83 -4.95
N LEU A 5 -22.68 18.40 -3.94
CA LEU A 5 -22.52 17.94 -2.56
C LEU A 5 -22.96 16.48 -2.40
N TRP A 6 -24.10 16.11 -2.97
CA TRP A 6 -24.59 14.74 -2.97
C TRP A 6 -23.61 13.77 -3.67
N LEU A 7 -23.02 14.19 -4.79
CA LEU A 7 -21.99 13.40 -5.48
C LEU A 7 -20.75 13.21 -4.61
N ILE A 8 -20.24 14.27 -3.98
CA ILE A 8 -19.08 14.19 -3.07
C ILE A 8 -19.36 13.22 -1.92
N ILE A 9 -20.54 13.32 -1.29
CA ILE A 9 -20.94 12.41 -0.20
C ILE A 9 -21.05 10.97 -0.71
N ARG A 10 -21.64 10.76 -1.88
CA ARG A 10 -21.77 9.42 -2.47
C ARG A 10 -20.41 8.80 -2.77
N GLU A 11 -19.50 9.53 -3.40
CA GLU A 11 -18.15 9.05 -3.70
C GLU A 11 -17.35 8.76 -2.42
N PHE A 12 -17.50 9.62 -1.41
CA PHE A 12 -16.90 9.39 -0.08
C PHE A 12 -17.43 8.10 0.55
N LEU A 13 -18.75 7.92 0.64
CA LEU A 13 -19.37 6.72 1.21
C LEU A 13 -19.01 5.45 0.42
N LEU A 14 -18.90 5.56 -0.90
CA LEU A 14 -18.44 4.46 -1.75
C LEU A 14 -16.99 4.08 -1.42
N GLY A 15 -16.12 5.07 -1.24
CA GLY A 15 -14.74 4.87 -0.79
C GLY A 15 -14.66 4.15 0.56
N VAL A 16 -15.47 4.58 1.54
CA VAL A 16 -15.56 3.95 2.87
C VAL A 16 -16.03 2.50 2.73
N TYR A 17 -17.10 2.26 1.99
CA TYR A 17 -17.63 0.91 1.75
C TYR A 17 -16.56 0.01 1.10
N HIS A 18 -15.89 0.50 0.06
CA HIS A 18 -14.83 -0.25 -0.61
C HIS A 18 -13.68 -0.58 0.34
N SER A 19 -13.25 0.34 1.20
CA SER A 19 -12.18 0.07 2.19
C SER A 19 -12.47 -1.16 3.07
N LEU A 20 -13.75 -1.43 3.38
CA LEU A 20 -14.20 -2.57 4.19
C LEU A 20 -14.38 -3.86 3.39
N THR A 21 -14.74 -3.77 2.10
CA THR A 21 -14.98 -4.95 1.25
C THR A 21 -13.75 -5.85 1.06
N GLY A 22 -12.53 -5.35 1.26
CA GLY A 22 -11.28 -6.13 1.16
C GLY A 22 -11.24 -7.35 2.08
N LEU A 23 -11.96 -7.33 3.21
CA LEU A 23 -12.08 -8.47 4.12
C LEU A 23 -12.74 -9.69 3.46
N THR A 24 -13.73 -9.46 2.60
CA THR A 24 -14.44 -10.54 1.90
C THR A 24 -13.56 -11.21 0.84
N LEU A 25 -12.62 -10.46 0.26
CA LEU A 25 -11.71 -10.97 -0.76
C LEU A 25 -10.63 -11.89 -0.16
N ILE A 26 -10.27 -11.75 1.12
CA ILE A 26 -9.31 -12.63 1.79
C ILE A 26 -9.80 -14.08 1.76
N PHE A 27 -11.07 -14.30 2.09
CA PHE A 27 -11.69 -15.62 2.05
C PHE A 27 -11.73 -16.20 0.63
N LYS A 28 -11.87 -15.34 -0.39
CA LYS A 28 -11.81 -15.75 -1.79
C LYS A 28 -10.37 -16.06 -2.22
N LEU A 29 -9.39 -15.27 -1.77
CA LEU A 29 -7.96 -15.50 -2.01
C LEU A 29 -7.51 -16.86 -1.48
N ASP A 30 -8.07 -17.29 -0.36
CA ASP A 30 -7.74 -18.56 0.30
C ASP A 30 -8.36 -19.77 -0.40
N ARG A 31 -9.51 -19.59 -1.05
CA ARG A 31 -10.19 -20.66 -1.81
C ARG A 31 -9.48 -20.99 -3.12
N ASP A 32 -8.80 -20.03 -3.72
CA ASP A 32 -8.09 -20.17 -5.00
C ASP A 32 -6.62 -20.62 -4.86
N VAL A 33 -6.22 -21.15 -3.69
CA VAL A 33 -4.88 -21.72 -3.46
C VAL A 33 -4.67 -22.95 -4.35
N LYS A 34 -4.28 -22.72 -5.60
CA LYS A 34 -3.71 -23.73 -6.48
C LYS A 34 -2.19 -23.64 -6.43
N HIS A 35 -1.57 -24.81 -6.48
CA HIS A 35 -0.15 -24.99 -6.71
C HIS A 35 0.26 -24.28 -8.00
N ILE A 36 1.40 -23.57 -7.95
CA ILE A 36 2.02 -23.04 -9.16
C ILE A 36 3.01 -24.10 -9.65
N ILE A 37 2.82 -24.58 -10.87
CA ILE A 37 3.82 -25.39 -11.57
C ILE A 37 4.86 -24.42 -12.13
N VAL A 38 6.01 -24.31 -11.47
CA VAL A 38 7.07 -23.36 -11.83
C VAL A 38 7.70 -23.70 -13.20
N ASN A 39 7.50 -24.92 -13.70
CA ASN A 39 8.15 -25.42 -14.92
C ASN A 39 7.21 -25.60 -16.13
N ALA A 40 6.00 -25.04 -16.12
CA ALA A 40 5.09 -25.12 -17.27
C ALA A 40 5.33 -24.00 -18.31
N ALA A 41 6.45 -23.30 -18.25
CA ALA A 41 6.96 -22.65 -19.44
C ALA A 41 7.25 -23.77 -20.43
N ALA A 42 6.55 -23.79 -21.56
CA ALA A 42 6.91 -24.64 -22.69
C ALA A 42 8.42 -24.57 -22.84
N ALA A 43 9.09 -25.73 -22.75
CA ALA A 43 10.52 -25.81 -23.01
C ALA A 43 10.72 -25.22 -24.40
N ASP A 44 11.13 -23.96 -24.47
CA ASP A 44 11.59 -23.37 -25.69
C ASP A 44 12.82 -24.20 -26.02
N LYS A 45 12.70 -25.05 -27.05
CA LYS A 45 13.78 -25.94 -27.43
C LYS A 45 14.97 -25.03 -27.68
N PRO A 46 16.08 -25.19 -26.96
CA PRO A 46 17.22 -24.31 -27.17
C PRO A 46 17.64 -24.42 -28.64
N ASP A 47 17.71 -23.29 -29.34
CA ASP A 47 18.10 -23.19 -30.75
C ASP A 47 19.47 -23.82 -31.03
N ARG A 48 20.26 -24.06 -29.97
CA ARG A 48 21.49 -24.84 -29.98
C ARG A 48 21.46 -25.87 -28.85
N PHE A 49 21.38 -27.14 -29.22
CA PHE A 49 21.67 -28.24 -28.31
C PHE A 49 23.15 -28.20 -27.92
N SER A 50 23.45 -28.38 -26.63
CA SER A 50 24.82 -28.64 -26.21
C SER A 50 25.29 -29.99 -26.79
N VAL A 51 26.59 -30.12 -27.09
CA VAL A 51 27.18 -31.36 -27.64
C VAL A 51 26.89 -32.57 -26.75
N LEU A 52 26.76 -32.34 -25.43
CA LEU A 52 26.34 -33.35 -24.46
C LEU A 52 24.87 -33.76 -24.60
N ALA A 53 23.96 -32.82 -24.85
CA ALA A 53 22.55 -33.13 -25.11
C ALA A 53 22.38 -33.95 -26.40
N GLN A 54 23.12 -33.60 -27.46
CA GLN A 54 23.10 -34.34 -28.73
C GLN A 54 23.68 -35.76 -28.60
N ARG A 55 24.73 -35.96 -27.78
CA ARG A 55 25.22 -37.31 -27.45
C ARG A 55 24.21 -38.15 -26.67
N ARG A 56 23.42 -37.53 -25.78
CA ARG A 56 22.40 -38.22 -24.99
C ARG A 56 21.22 -38.70 -25.84
N THR A 57 20.82 -37.93 -26.86
CA THR A 57 19.78 -38.34 -27.81
C THR A 57 20.24 -39.50 -28.70
N ILE A 58 21.50 -39.49 -29.15
CA ILE A 58 22.08 -40.59 -29.94
C ILE A 58 22.17 -41.88 -29.11
N ASN A 59 22.51 -41.76 -27.83
CA ASN A 59 22.61 -42.90 -26.92
C ASN A 59 21.26 -43.40 -26.38
N GLY A 60 20.12 -42.87 -26.88
CA GLY A 60 18.78 -43.34 -26.50
C GLY A 60 18.42 -43.08 -25.03
N VAL A 61 19.11 -42.17 -24.34
CA VAL A 61 18.80 -41.82 -22.95
C VAL A 61 17.56 -40.94 -22.96
N VAL A 62 16.42 -41.52 -22.56
CA VAL A 62 15.16 -40.79 -22.40
C VAL A 62 15.35 -39.74 -21.30
N GLU A 63 15.32 -38.45 -21.66
CA GLU A 63 15.29 -37.39 -20.67
C GLU A 63 14.01 -37.53 -19.85
N ARG A 64 14.16 -37.76 -18.54
CA ARG A 64 13.05 -37.73 -17.60
C ARG A 64 12.46 -36.32 -17.66
N PRO A 65 11.16 -36.13 -17.99
CA PRO A 65 10.58 -34.80 -17.97
C PRO A 65 10.79 -34.22 -16.57
N ALA A 66 11.31 -32.99 -16.51
CA ALA A 66 11.57 -32.34 -15.24
C ALA A 66 10.29 -32.36 -14.40
N GLU A 67 10.34 -33.00 -13.23
CA GLU A 67 9.19 -33.03 -12.35
C GLU A 67 8.78 -31.58 -12.03
N PRO A 68 7.49 -31.25 -12.16
CA PRO A 68 7.03 -29.89 -11.92
C PRO A 68 7.34 -29.52 -10.46
N ILE A 69 8.16 -28.49 -10.24
CA ILE A 69 8.36 -27.97 -8.88
C ILE A 69 7.05 -27.32 -8.45
N VAL A 70 6.32 -28.02 -7.60
CA VAL A 70 5.07 -27.57 -7.00
C VAL A 70 5.44 -26.65 -5.83
N ARG A 71 5.35 -25.33 -6.03
CA ARG A 71 5.41 -24.39 -4.89
C ARG A 71 4.02 -24.25 -4.29
N TYR A 72 3.87 -24.68 -3.04
CA TYR A 72 2.69 -24.39 -2.24
C TYR A 72 2.65 -22.90 -1.95
N ASN A 73 1.60 -22.22 -2.40
CA ASN A 73 1.37 -20.84 -2.01
C ASN A 73 0.94 -20.82 -0.55
N VAL A 74 1.70 -20.11 0.29
CA VAL A 74 1.26 -19.78 1.65
C VAL A 74 -0.05 -19.00 1.53
N PRO A 75 -1.12 -19.42 2.24
CA PRO A 75 -2.42 -18.78 2.16
C PRO A 75 -2.36 -17.31 2.54
N ALA A 76 -3.22 -16.48 1.95
CA ALA A 76 -3.15 -15.04 2.09
C ALA A 76 -3.32 -14.56 3.54
N TRP A 77 -4.19 -15.23 4.30
CA TRP A 77 -4.41 -14.91 5.71
C TRP A 77 -3.18 -15.18 6.58
N MET A 78 -2.39 -16.22 6.27
CA MET A 78 -1.13 -16.48 6.98
C MET A 78 -0.10 -15.37 6.71
N ARG A 79 -0.05 -14.86 5.48
CA ARG A 79 0.84 -13.71 5.16
C ARG A 79 0.44 -12.45 5.91
N ILE A 80 -0.87 -12.18 6.00
CA ILE A 80 -1.40 -11.07 6.80
C ILE A 80 -1.06 -11.27 8.28
N LEU A 81 -1.22 -12.49 8.80
CA LEU A 81 -0.87 -12.81 10.18
C LEU A 81 0.62 -12.60 10.45
N TYR A 82 1.51 -13.08 9.58
CA TYR A 82 2.95 -12.82 9.69
C TYR A 82 3.27 -11.31 9.63
N CYS A 83 2.54 -10.56 8.81
CA CYS A 83 2.69 -9.11 8.73
C CYS A 83 2.25 -8.40 10.02
N ILE A 84 1.11 -8.79 10.59
CA ILE A 84 0.60 -8.23 11.84
C ILE A 84 1.56 -8.56 12.99
N LEU A 85 1.92 -9.84 13.15
CA LEU A 85 2.83 -10.29 14.20
C LEU A 85 4.22 -9.67 14.03
N GLY A 86 4.72 -9.60 12.80
CA GLY A 86 5.98 -8.93 12.45
C GLY A 86 5.95 -7.45 12.82
N ASN A 87 4.88 -6.73 12.50
CA ASN A 87 4.73 -5.33 12.91
C ASN A 87 4.71 -5.16 14.42
N MET A 88 3.91 -5.97 15.13
CA MET A 88 3.85 -5.94 16.59
C MET A 88 5.22 -6.20 17.22
N LEU A 89 5.97 -7.18 16.69
CA LEU A 89 7.32 -7.47 17.15
C LEU A 89 8.28 -6.32 16.85
N CYS A 90 8.27 -5.76 15.63
CA CYS A 90 9.11 -4.63 15.25
C CYS A 90 8.85 -3.40 16.14
N MET A 91 7.58 -3.08 16.39
CA MET A 91 7.20 -1.95 17.26
C MET A 91 7.56 -2.20 18.72
N PHE A 92 7.46 -3.45 19.19
CA PHE A 92 7.88 -3.82 20.54
C PHE A 92 9.40 -3.73 20.72
N VAL A 93 10.18 -4.24 19.75
CA VAL A 93 11.65 -4.12 19.74
C VAL A 93 12.06 -2.66 19.68
N PHE A 94 11.40 -1.87 18.83
CA PHE A 94 11.61 -0.43 18.74
C PHE A 94 11.37 0.27 20.09
N TRP A 95 10.29 -0.07 20.79
CA TRP A 95 9.97 0.51 22.09
C TRP A 95 11.01 0.17 23.16
N ILE A 96 11.43 -1.10 23.25
CA ILE A 96 12.48 -1.53 24.19
C ILE A 96 13.79 -0.81 23.90
N PHE A 97 14.18 -0.75 22.62
CA PHE A 97 15.43 -0.11 22.21
C PHE A 97 15.41 1.39 22.50
N SER A 98 14.31 2.07 22.15
CA SER A 98 14.12 3.50 22.42
C SER A 98 14.16 3.80 23.92
N GLY A 99 13.50 2.98 24.75
CA GLY A 99 13.52 3.13 26.21
C GLY A 99 14.92 2.92 26.78
N SER A 100 15.64 1.91 26.29
CA SER A 100 17.01 1.61 26.70
C SER A 100 17.97 2.75 26.33
N CYS A 101 17.91 3.25 25.10
CA CYS A 101 18.70 4.40 24.66
C CYS A 101 18.39 5.65 25.48
N SER A 102 17.11 5.95 25.73
CA SER A 102 16.71 7.09 26.56
C SER A 102 17.28 6.99 27.97
N PHE A 103 17.24 5.80 28.58
CA PHE A 103 17.81 5.55 29.90
C PHE A 103 19.33 5.77 29.90
N PHE A 104 20.07 5.17 28.97
CA PHE A 104 21.52 5.37 28.89
C PHE A 104 21.89 6.84 28.65
N ILE A 105 21.20 7.55 27.76
CA ILE A 105 21.47 8.96 27.46
C ILE A 105 21.15 9.85 28.67
N SER A 106 20.10 9.54 29.45
CA SER A 106 19.78 10.28 30.67
C SER A 106 20.87 10.20 31.75
N LEU A 107 21.68 9.12 31.77
CA LEU A 107 22.83 9.01 32.68
C LEU A 107 23.95 9.99 32.33
N PHE A 108 24.06 10.41 31.07
CA PHE A 108 25.06 11.38 30.62
C PHE A 108 24.56 12.82 30.62
N PHE A 109 23.26 13.03 30.38
CA PHE A 109 22.64 14.36 30.23
C PHE A 109 21.54 14.62 31.25
N GLU A 110 21.86 14.42 32.53
CA GLU A 110 20.94 14.45 33.67
C GLU A 110 20.15 15.78 33.81
N LYS A 111 20.64 16.89 33.23
CA LYS A 111 20.06 18.23 33.40
C LYS A 111 19.24 18.74 32.21
N SER A 112 19.14 18.01 31.10
CA SER A 112 18.53 18.54 29.88
C SER A 112 17.61 17.52 29.20
N GLU A 113 16.33 17.53 29.57
CA GLU A 113 15.28 16.65 29.01
C GLU A 113 15.21 16.75 27.47
N ILE A 114 15.27 17.97 26.93
CA ILE A 114 15.24 18.22 25.49
C ILE A 114 16.42 17.56 24.77
N LEU A 115 17.62 17.61 25.36
CA LEU A 115 18.82 17.04 24.75
C LEU A 115 18.78 15.51 24.80
N VAL A 116 18.25 14.94 25.88
CA VAL A 116 18.04 13.49 26.00
C VAL A 116 17.06 13.02 24.93
N GLU A 117 15.92 13.70 24.78
CA GLU A 117 14.90 13.35 23.78
C GLU A 117 15.42 13.52 22.35
N ALA A 118 16.08 14.63 22.03
CA ALA A 118 16.63 14.89 20.71
C ALA A 118 17.73 13.88 20.32
N THR A 119 18.64 13.58 21.25
CA THR A 119 19.73 12.62 21.01
C THR A 119 19.20 11.19 20.88
N THR A 120 18.22 10.82 21.71
CA THR A 120 17.55 9.51 21.61
C THR A 120 16.84 9.38 20.28
N SER A 121 16.07 10.40 19.89
CA SER A 121 15.34 10.42 18.62
C SER A 121 16.29 10.30 17.42
N LEU A 122 17.40 11.03 17.43
CA LEU A 122 18.40 11.00 16.37
C LEU A 122 19.04 9.60 16.22
N LEU A 123 19.34 8.94 17.34
CA LEU A 123 19.95 7.61 17.35
C LEU A 123 18.96 6.51 16.91
N VAL A 124 17.70 6.63 17.32
CA VAL A 124 16.66 5.63 17.11
C VAL A 124 16.00 5.75 15.73
N PHE A 125 16.03 6.94 15.12
CA PHE A 125 15.47 7.22 13.80
C PHE A 125 15.97 6.30 12.65
N PRO A 126 17.27 6.02 12.46
CA PRO A 126 17.72 5.11 11.40
C PRO A 126 17.18 3.69 11.57
N ILE A 127 17.07 3.20 12.81
CA ILE A 127 16.48 1.88 13.09
C ILE A 127 14.99 1.89 12.72
N PHE A 128 14.26 2.95 13.09
CA PHE A 128 12.88 3.12 12.67
C PHE A 128 12.71 3.06 11.14
N LEU A 129 13.61 3.71 10.38
CA LEU A 129 13.58 3.65 8.92
C LEU A 129 13.78 2.23 8.39
N ILE A 130 14.74 1.48 8.95
CA ILE A 130 14.98 0.08 8.56
C ILE A 130 13.72 -0.77 8.82
N LEU A 131 13.10 -0.62 10.00
CA LEU A 131 11.86 -1.32 10.34
C LEU A 131 10.72 -0.97 9.37
N ARG A 132 10.63 0.29 8.95
CA ARG A 132 9.64 0.73 7.94
C ARG A 132 9.90 0.13 6.56
N VAL A 133 11.17 0.00 6.14
CA VAL A 133 11.52 -0.67 4.88
C VAL A 133 11.13 -2.14 4.92
N LEU A 134 11.37 -2.84 6.03
CA LEU A 134 10.93 -4.24 6.20
C LEU A 134 9.40 -4.38 6.08
N MET A 135 8.65 -3.44 6.67
CA MET A 135 7.18 -3.40 6.50
C MET A 135 6.76 -3.24 5.03
N ILE A 136 7.39 -2.33 4.29
CA ILE A 136 7.11 -2.12 2.87
C ILE A 136 7.37 -3.40 2.05
N LEU A 137 8.45 -4.14 2.35
CA LEU A 137 8.75 -5.41 1.70
C LEU A 137 7.67 -6.47 1.97
N TRP A 138 7.21 -6.59 3.22
CA TRP A 138 6.11 -7.50 3.56
C TRP A 138 4.79 -7.13 2.86
N PHE A 139 4.46 -5.84 2.82
CA PHE A 139 3.28 -5.35 2.10
C PHE A 139 3.37 -5.61 0.58
N SER A 140 4.56 -5.49 0.00
CA SER A 140 4.81 -5.79 -1.42
C SER A 140 4.55 -7.27 -1.76
N ASP A 141 4.89 -8.18 -0.85
CA ASP A 141 4.62 -9.62 -1.02
C ASP A 141 3.12 -9.94 -0.99
N ILE A 142 2.35 -9.23 -0.17
CA ILE A 142 0.88 -9.34 -0.12
C ILE A 142 0.27 -8.81 -1.41
N ALA A 143 0.71 -7.64 -1.87
CA ALA A 143 0.29 -7.04 -3.14
C ALA A 143 0.56 -7.97 -4.33
N SER A 144 1.74 -8.59 -4.36
CA SER A 144 2.12 -9.57 -5.38
C SER A 144 1.22 -10.81 -5.35
N ALA A 145 0.82 -11.27 -4.16
CA ALA A 145 -0.16 -12.36 -4.03
C ALA A 145 -1.52 -11.98 -4.61
N CYS A 146 -2.02 -10.78 -4.28
CA CYS A 146 -3.28 -10.26 -4.82
C CYS A 146 -3.26 -10.19 -6.35
N ASN A 147 -2.17 -9.69 -6.93
CA ASN A 147 -2.02 -9.57 -8.38
C ASN A 147 -2.17 -10.92 -9.09
N ARG A 148 -1.52 -11.96 -8.53
CA ARG A 148 -1.59 -13.34 -9.05
C ARG A 148 -2.97 -13.95 -8.91
N THR A 149 -3.61 -13.82 -7.75
CA THR A 149 -4.91 -14.43 -7.50
C THR A 149 -6.02 -13.77 -8.32
N LEU A 150 -5.99 -12.45 -8.44
CA LEU A 150 -6.94 -11.71 -9.27
C LEU A 150 -6.67 -11.85 -10.78
N ARG A 151 -5.60 -12.58 -11.17
CA ARG A 151 -5.16 -12.78 -12.56
C ARG A 151 -5.12 -11.47 -13.35
N MET A 152 -4.67 -10.42 -12.67
CA MET A 152 -4.58 -9.10 -13.25
C MET A 152 -3.46 -9.13 -14.30
N PRO A 153 -3.66 -8.55 -15.50
CA PRO A 153 -2.60 -8.47 -16.49
C PRO A 153 -1.40 -7.71 -15.90
N GLU A 154 -0.22 -8.31 -16.01
CA GLU A 154 1.02 -7.67 -15.56
C GLU A 154 1.22 -6.35 -16.31
N GLY A 155 1.59 -5.30 -15.57
CA GLY A 155 1.96 -4.02 -16.16
C GLY A 155 3.18 -4.15 -17.06
N ARG A 156 3.49 -3.09 -17.81
CA ARG A 156 4.72 -3.04 -18.61
C ARG A 156 5.93 -3.29 -17.70
N PRO A 157 6.96 -4.05 -18.14
CA PRO A 157 8.18 -4.21 -17.36
C PRO A 157 8.79 -2.82 -17.11
N ILE A 158 8.96 -2.47 -15.83
CA ILE A 158 9.51 -1.19 -15.42
C ILE A 158 11.03 -1.35 -15.28
N ASP A 159 11.79 -0.47 -15.94
CA ASP A 159 13.24 -0.40 -15.74
C ASP A 159 13.56 -0.07 -14.29
N ILE A 160 14.62 -0.69 -13.74
CA ILE A 160 15.05 -0.49 -12.34
C ILE A 160 15.26 0.99 -12.02
N ARG A 161 15.80 1.77 -12.98
CA ARG A 161 15.99 3.22 -12.84
C ARG A 161 14.67 3.96 -12.66
N THR A 162 13.66 3.58 -13.45
CA THR A 162 12.31 4.15 -13.38
C THR A 162 11.61 3.74 -12.10
N ALA A 163 11.80 2.50 -11.64
CA ALA A 163 11.26 2.04 -10.35
C ALA A 163 11.85 2.80 -9.15
N ILE A 164 13.16 3.06 -9.16
CA ILE A 164 13.82 3.87 -8.12
C ILE A 164 13.34 5.32 -8.17
N ALA A 165 13.20 5.90 -9.36
CA ALA A 165 12.68 7.25 -9.53
C ALA A 165 11.24 7.34 -8.99
N ASP A 166 10.38 6.39 -9.36
CA ASP A 166 8.99 6.32 -8.88
C ASP A 166 8.92 6.22 -7.35
N LEU A 167 9.76 5.38 -6.72
CA LEU A 167 9.83 5.28 -5.26
C LEU A 167 10.23 6.61 -4.60
N GLY A 168 11.26 7.28 -5.16
CA GLY A 168 11.69 8.59 -4.68
C GLY A 168 10.59 9.65 -4.80
N PHE A 169 9.89 9.68 -5.94
CA PHE A 169 8.79 10.62 -6.15
C PHE A 169 7.58 10.35 -5.24
N SER A 170 7.19 9.10 -5.05
CA SER A 170 6.14 8.75 -4.10
C SER A 170 6.50 9.14 -2.67
N ALA A 171 7.77 8.96 -2.27
CA ALA A 171 8.26 9.42 -0.98
C ALA A 171 8.14 10.95 -0.85
N VAL A 172 8.57 11.71 -1.87
CA VAL A 172 8.43 13.18 -1.91
C VAL A 172 6.97 13.60 -1.82
N LEU A 173 6.06 12.97 -2.57
CA LEU A 173 4.62 13.24 -2.48
C LEU A 173 4.11 12.97 -1.06
N GLY A 174 4.54 11.88 -0.43
CA GLY A 174 4.22 11.58 0.96
C GLY A 174 4.67 12.67 1.92
N PHE A 175 5.90 13.17 1.78
CA PHE A 175 6.42 14.28 2.57
C PHE A 175 5.64 15.58 2.34
N VAL A 176 5.25 15.88 1.10
CA VAL A 176 4.45 17.06 0.78
C VAL A 176 3.08 17.01 1.49
N PHE A 177 2.39 15.88 1.43
CA PHE A 177 1.12 15.70 2.14
C PHE A 177 1.26 15.81 3.66
N LEU A 178 2.32 15.23 4.22
CA LEU A 178 2.61 15.32 5.66
C LEU A 178 2.91 16.76 6.07
N PHE A 179 3.73 17.46 5.30
CA PHE A 179 4.06 18.86 5.52
C PHE A 179 2.81 19.76 5.41
N GLN A 180 1.96 19.54 4.41
CA GLN A 180 0.67 20.24 4.29
C GLN A 180 -0.23 20.00 5.50
N ALA A 181 -0.34 18.76 5.98
CA ALA A 181 -1.14 18.42 7.16
C ALA A 181 -0.62 19.13 8.44
N ILE A 182 0.70 19.22 8.59
CA ILE A 182 1.35 19.93 9.70
C ILE A 182 1.11 21.45 9.58
N LEU A 183 1.36 22.03 8.40
CA LEU A 183 1.17 23.45 8.14
C LEU A 183 -0.27 23.88 8.40
N VAL A 184 -1.26 23.11 7.93
CA VAL A 184 -2.68 23.38 8.20
C VAL A 184 -2.97 23.37 9.69
N GLY A 185 -2.35 22.44 10.44
CA GLY A 185 -2.47 22.39 11.89
C GLY A 185 -1.98 23.66 12.58
N TYR A 186 -0.86 24.24 12.11
CA TYR A 186 -0.27 25.44 12.69
C TYR A 186 -0.90 26.76 12.21
N ILE A 187 -1.17 26.89 10.91
CA ILE A 187 -1.67 28.13 10.28
C ILE A 187 -3.16 28.33 10.56
N LEU A 188 -3.94 27.26 10.56
CA LEU A 188 -5.40 27.30 10.70
C LEU A 188 -5.88 27.11 12.15
N LEU A 189 -4.96 27.21 13.11
CA LEU A 189 -5.22 27.23 14.55
C LEU A 189 -6.37 28.17 14.99
N PRO A 190 -6.64 29.34 14.35
CA PRO A 190 -7.67 30.26 14.82
C PRO A 190 -9.11 29.74 14.69
N ILE A 191 -9.35 28.72 13.85
CA ILE A 191 -10.71 28.18 13.60
C ILE A 191 -10.78 26.74 14.14
N PRO A 192 -11.27 26.55 15.38
CA PRO A 192 -11.37 25.22 15.98
C PRO A 192 -12.29 24.32 15.14
N GLY A 193 -11.81 23.12 14.81
CA GLY A 193 -12.55 22.13 14.02
C GLY A 193 -12.18 22.10 12.53
N LEU A 194 -11.99 23.26 11.89
CA LEU A 194 -11.64 23.31 10.46
C LEU A 194 -10.21 22.80 10.20
N SER A 195 -9.26 23.14 11.09
CA SER A 195 -7.89 22.64 11.05
C SER A 195 -7.83 21.11 11.15
N SER A 196 -8.55 20.53 12.11
CA SER A 196 -8.66 19.09 12.31
C SER A 196 -9.29 18.39 11.11
N PHE A 197 -10.34 18.99 10.52
CA PHE A 197 -11.01 18.43 9.34
C PHE A 197 -10.08 18.41 8.12
N ILE A 198 -9.37 19.50 7.84
CA ILE A 198 -8.45 19.56 6.70
C ILE A 198 -7.23 18.67 6.94
N LYS A 199 -6.70 18.60 8.16
CA LYS A 199 -5.64 17.63 8.54
C LYS A 199 -6.11 16.20 8.28
N PHE A 200 -7.34 15.87 8.65
CA PHE A 200 -7.94 14.56 8.41
C PHE A 200 -8.06 14.24 6.91
N ILE A 201 -8.44 15.22 6.08
CA ILE A 201 -8.48 15.07 4.61
C ILE A 201 -7.08 14.76 4.06
N HIS A 202 -6.04 15.48 4.47
CA HIS A 202 -4.68 15.24 3.97
C HIS A 202 -4.15 13.87 4.42
N MET A 203 -4.38 13.49 5.68
CA MET A 203 -3.97 12.19 6.20
C MET A 203 -4.73 11.02 5.54
N SER A 204 -6.03 11.17 5.29
CA SER A 204 -6.81 10.15 4.57
C SER A 204 -6.39 10.02 3.12
N LEU A 205 -6.08 11.12 2.44
CA LEU A 205 -5.57 11.09 1.08
C LEU A 205 -4.18 10.43 1.00
N LEU A 206 -3.29 10.74 1.95
CA LEU A 206 -1.98 10.11 2.09
C LEU A 206 -2.10 8.59 2.29
N ASN A 207 -2.96 8.17 3.23
CA ASN A 207 -3.21 6.77 3.53
C ASN A 207 -3.77 6.02 2.31
N ALA A 208 -4.73 6.61 1.60
CA ALA A 208 -5.26 6.02 0.37
C ALA A 208 -4.18 5.91 -0.72
N MET A 209 -3.39 6.97 -0.92
CA MET A 209 -2.31 6.99 -1.90
C MET A 209 -1.33 5.85 -1.67
N TYR A 210 -0.89 5.62 -0.43
CA TYR A 210 -0.01 4.50 -0.08
C TYR A 210 -0.65 3.13 -0.33
N SER A 211 -1.94 2.94 -0.02
CA SER A 211 -2.63 1.66 -0.28
C SER A 211 -2.78 1.38 -1.79
N PHE A 212 -3.03 2.42 -2.59
CA PHE A 212 -3.17 2.30 -4.05
C PHE A 212 -1.83 2.27 -4.80
N GLU A 213 -0.74 2.71 -4.17
CA GLU A 213 0.59 2.73 -4.78
C GLU A 213 1.04 1.33 -5.21
N TYR A 214 0.78 0.30 -4.40
CA TYR A 214 1.07 -1.10 -4.75
C TYR A 214 0.32 -1.52 -6.01
N PHE A 215 -0.99 -1.21 -6.08
CA PHE A 215 -1.81 -1.48 -7.25
C PHE A 215 -1.29 -0.73 -8.48
N TRP A 216 -1.06 0.57 -8.38
CA TRP A 216 -0.57 1.39 -9.51
C TRP A 216 0.81 0.98 -10.01
N THR A 217 1.71 0.62 -9.09
CA THR A 217 3.05 0.12 -9.43
C THR A 217 2.95 -1.22 -10.15
N SER A 218 2.09 -2.14 -9.69
CA SER A 218 1.85 -3.41 -10.41
C SER A 218 1.24 -3.25 -11.81
N ARG A 219 0.60 -2.11 -12.09
CA ARG A 219 0.07 -1.74 -13.42
C ARG A 219 1.05 -0.95 -14.27
N GLY A 220 2.17 -0.49 -13.72
CA GLY A 220 3.11 0.37 -14.44
C GLY A 220 2.55 1.75 -14.76
N PHE A 221 1.63 2.29 -13.96
CA PHE A 221 1.15 3.65 -14.16
C PHE A 221 2.26 4.65 -13.84
N SER A 222 2.42 5.66 -14.70
CA SER A 222 3.36 6.77 -14.46
C SER A 222 2.95 7.60 -13.25
N LEU A 223 3.91 8.26 -12.60
CA LEU A 223 3.64 9.17 -11.48
C LEU A 223 2.57 10.22 -11.79
N SER A 224 2.66 10.87 -12.95
CA SER A 224 1.68 11.87 -13.41
C SER A 224 0.27 11.29 -13.52
N GLU A 225 0.16 10.03 -13.96
CA GLU A 225 -1.13 9.36 -14.05
C GLU A 225 -1.70 9.03 -12.66
N ARG A 226 -0.86 8.59 -11.72
CA ARG A 226 -1.25 8.34 -10.32
C ARG A 226 -1.78 9.61 -9.67
N LEU A 227 -1.08 10.73 -9.83
CA LEU A 227 -1.49 12.02 -9.29
C LEU A 227 -2.77 12.53 -9.96
N HIS A 228 -2.89 12.42 -11.28
CA HIS A 228 -4.10 12.79 -12.01
C HIS A 228 -5.32 11.99 -11.52
N ARG A 229 -5.17 10.68 -11.32
CA ARG A 229 -6.22 9.82 -10.76
C ARG A 229 -6.62 10.29 -9.35
N LEU A 230 -5.64 10.52 -8.48
CA LEU A 230 -5.85 11.02 -7.11
C LEU A 230 -6.66 12.33 -7.09
N HIS A 231 -6.27 13.31 -7.91
CA HIS A 231 -6.99 14.59 -8.01
C HIS A 231 -8.39 14.44 -8.64
N SER A 232 -8.52 13.59 -9.66
CA SER A 232 -9.78 13.42 -10.40
C SER A 232 -10.91 12.74 -9.61
N SER A 233 -10.55 11.95 -8.59
CA SER A 233 -11.48 11.22 -7.72
C SER A 233 -11.16 11.44 -6.24
N TRP A 234 -10.71 12.64 -5.86
CA TRP A 234 -10.27 12.93 -4.48
C TRP A 234 -11.30 12.55 -3.39
N PRO A 235 -12.64 12.71 -3.54
CA PRO A 235 -13.58 12.36 -2.47
C PRO A 235 -13.64 10.87 -2.21
N TYR A 236 -13.49 10.07 -3.27
CA TYR A 236 -13.41 8.61 -3.17
C TYR A 236 -12.16 8.19 -2.40
N TYR A 237 -11.00 8.76 -2.74
CA TYR A 237 -9.74 8.42 -2.05
C TYR A 237 -9.75 8.88 -0.59
N VAL A 238 -10.33 10.05 -0.28
CA VAL A 238 -10.54 10.51 1.10
C VAL A 238 -11.41 9.52 1.88
N GLY A 239 -12.52 9.05 1.30
CA GLY A 239 -13.37 8.03 1.94
C GLY A 239 -12.69 6.66 2.07
N PHE A 240 -11.84 6.29 1.12
CA PHE A 240 -11.10 5.04 1.19
C PHE A 240 -10.07 5.03 2.34
N GLY A 241 -9.30 6.12 2.48
CA GLY A 241 -8.27 6.24 3.51
C GLY A 241 -8.79 6.71 4.87
N SER A 242 -10.04 7.16 4.97
CA SER A 242 -10.62 7.67 6.22
C SER A 242 -10.69 6.59 7.30
N LEU A 243 -10.97 5.34 6.96
CA LEU A 243 -11.02 4.24 7.93
C LEU A 243 -9.67 4.03 8.62
N LEU A 244 -8.59 3.97 7.83
CA LEU A 244 -7.23 3.81 8.35
C LEU A 244 -6.80 5.04 9.16
N THR A 245 -7.20 6.24 8.72
CA THR A 245 -6.90 7.50 9.41
C THR A 245 -7.60 7.60 10.75
N LEU A 246 -8.89 7.26 10.82
CA LEU A 246 -9.67 7.26 12.07
C LEU A 246 -9.09 6.25 13.06
N ALA A 247 -8.76 5.04 12.59
CA ALA A 247 -8.17 4.02 13.43
C ALA A 247 -6.84 4.52 14.04
N THR A 248 -5.95 5.04 13.21
CA THR A 248 -4.61 5.51 13.64
C THR A 248 -4.60 6.84 14.37
N SER A 249 -5.73 7.57 14.42
CA SER A 249 -5.82 8.86 15.12
C SER A 249 -6.50 8.75 16.49
N PHE A 250 -7.05 7.59 16.86
CA PHE A 250 -7.87 7.46 18.07
C PHE A 250 -7.06 7.33 19.36
N THR A 251 -5.84 6.79 19.28
CA THR A 251 -5.11 6.31 20.46
C THR A 251 -4.10 7.29 21.04
N GLY A 252 -3.69 8.30 20.28
CA GLY A 252 -2.73 9.34 20.71
C GLY A 252 -1.34 8.82 21.06
N ASN A 253 -1.06 7.55 20.79
CA ASN A 253 0.17 6.86 21.15
C ASN A 253 0.86 6.39 19.87
N PHE A 254 1.99 7.01 19.52
CA PHE A 254 2.72 6.73 18.28
C PHE A 254 2.97 5.24 18.03
N ILE A 255 3.30 4.48 19.08
CA ILE A 255 3.58 3.06 18.98
C ILE A 255 2.32 2.27 18.66
N PHE A 256 1.24 2.56 19.38
CA PHE A 256 -0.04 1.90 19.13
C PHE A 256 -0.59 2.27 17.75
N ASP A 257 -0.46 3.53 17.35
CA ASP A 257 -0.89 4.01 16.04
C ASP A 257 -0.07 3.32 14.93
N GLY A 258 1.23 3.08 15.14
CA GLY A 258 2.08 2.30 14.25
C GLY A 258 1.70 0.81 14.16
N CYS A 259 1.38 0.19 15.31
CA CYS A 259 0.87 -1.17 15.38
C CYS A 259 -0.46 -1.30 14.60
N LEU A 260 -1.40 -0.40 14.87
CA LEU A 260 -2.71 -0.39 14.23
C LEU A 260 -2.63 -0.07 12.74
N PHE A 261 -1.74 0.84 12.34
CA PHE A 261 -1.46 1.12 10.95
C PHE A 261 -1.01 -0.14 10.23
N GLY A 262 0.09 -0.79 10.67
CA GLY A 262 0.58 -1.97 9.95
C GLY A 262 -0.31 -3.21 10.12
N ALA A 263 -1.23 -3.22 11.08
CA ALA A 263 -2.25 -4.26 11.16
C ALA A 263 -3.38 -4.05 10.12
N LEU A 264 -3.85 -2.82 9.95
CA LEU A 264 -4.95 -2.50 9.04
C LEU A 264 -4.50 -2.29 7.59
N PHE A 265 -3.26 -1.84 7.39
CA PHE A 265 -2.74 -1.49 6.07
C PHE A 265 -2.78 -2.65 5.06
N PRO A 266 -2.41 -3.91 5.39
CA PRO A 266 -2.58 -5.05 4.49
C PRO A 266 -4.00 -5.20 3.93
N PHE A 267 -5.02 -4.98 4.77
CA PHE A 267 -6.42 -5.07 4.35
C PHE A 267 -6.77 -3.98 3.35
N THR A 268 -6.27 -2.76 3.56
CA THR A 268 -6.47 -1.65 2.63
C THR A 268 -5.77 -1.89 1.29
N ILE A 269 -4.59 -2.54 1.27
CA ILE A 269 -3.93 -2.93 0.01
C ILE A 269 -4.80 -3.95 -0.74
N ILE A 270 -5.30 -4.99 -0.07
CA ILE A 270 -6.14 -6.00 -0.72
C ILE A 270 -7.40 -5.36 -1.31
N SER A 271 -8.03 -4.44 -0.58
CA SER A 271 -9.18 -3.68 -1.08
C SER A 271 -8.82 -2.78 -2.28
N SER A 272 -7.63 -2.17 -2.29
CA SER A 272 -7.19 -1.31 -3.39
C SER A 272 -7.05 -2.09 -4.70
N TYR A 273 -6.58 -3.33 -4.64
CA TYR A 273 -6.51 -4.22 -5.81
C TYR A 273 -7.88 -4.62 -6.35
N GLN A 274 -8.87 -4.83 -5.47
CA GLN A 274 -10.23 -5.19 -5.86
C GLN A 274 -10.94 -4.04 -6.58
N ASN A 275 -10.77 -2.83 -6.06
CA ASN A 275 -11.56 -1.67 -6.46
C ASN A 275 -10.80 -0.70 -7.37
N GLY A 276 -9.49 -0.87 -7.53
CA GLY A 276 -8.62 0.06 -8.27
C GLY A 276 -8.94 0.22 -9.76
N THR A 277 -9.63 -0.76 -10.36
CA THR A 277 -10.12 -0.67 -11.75
C THR A 277 -11.46 0.05 -11.87
N ASN A 278 -12.23 0.13 -10.79
CA ASN A 278 -13.61 0.62 -10.79
C ASN A 278 -13.73 2.09 -10.37
N VAL A 279 -12.61 2.75 -10.05
CA VAL A 279 -12.61 4.16 -9.66
C VAL A 279 -12.81 5.02 -10.90
N THR A 280 -13.94 5.73 -10.95
CA THR A 280 -14.27 6.65 -12.04
C THR A 280 -14.02 8.10 -11.63
N PRO A 281 -13.56 8.97 -12.56
CA PRO A 281 -13.33 10.38 -12.27
C PRO A 281 -14.65 11.11 -12.04
N ILE A 282 -14.69 12.00 -11.05
CA ILE A 282 -15.94 12.68 -10.63
C ILE A 282 -16.58 13.48 -11.77
N TRP A 283 -15.75 14.05 -12.64
CA TRP A 283 -16.17 14.80 -13.81
C TRP A 283 -16.92 13.93 -14.82
N SER A 284 -16.50 12.67 -15.01
CA SER A 284 -17.19 11.75 -15.93
C SER A 284 -18.61 11.42 -15.47
N VAL A 285 -18.82 11.32 -14.15
CA VAL A 285 -20.13 11.13 -13.54
C VAL A 285 -20.98 12.39 -13.70
N LEU A 286 -20.41 13.56 -13.41
CA LEU A 286 -21.08 14.85 -13.59
C LEU A 286 -21.54 15.06 -15.03
N PHE A 287 -20.68 14.77 -16.02
CA PHE A 287 -21.02 14.88 -17.45
C PHE A 287 -22.07 13.86 -17.90
N ARG A 288 -22.06 12.64 -17.34
CA ARG A 288 -23.08 11.62 -17.65
C ARG A 288 -24.45 12.01 -17.07
N GLN A 289 -24.47 12.56 -15.86
CA GLN A 289 -25.70 12.95 -15.18
C GLN A 289 -26.32 14.21 -15.81
N SER A 290 -25.48 15.16 -16.26
CA SER A 290 -25.95 16.34 -17.00
C SER A 290 -26.49 15.98 -18.40
N ARG A 291 -25.88 15.03 -19.13
CA ARG A 291 -26.47 14.50 -20.38
C ARG A 291 -27.81 13.79 -20.16
N CYS A 292 -27.95 12.99 -19.11
CA CYS A 292 -29.24 12.37 -18.76
C CYS A 292 -30.31 13.39 -18.36
N CYS A 293 -29.95 14.49 -17.70
CA CYS A 293 -30.89 15.57 -17.39
C CYS A 293 -31.31 16.38 -18.62
N ILE A 294 -30.43 16.54 -19.61
CA ILE A 294 -30.76 17.20 -20.89
C ILE A 294 -31.73 16.34 -21.71
N HIS A 295 -31.51 15.02 -21.76
CA HIS A 295 -32.40 14.10 -22.48
C HIS A 295 -33.77 13.88 -21.84
N ARG A 296 -33.96 14.25 -20.57
CA ARG A 296 -35.26 14.19 -19.86
C ARG A 296 -36.09 15.47 -20.00
N LYS A 297 -35.54 16.51 -20.64
CA LYS A 297 -36.19 17.82 -20.83
C LYS A 297 -36.52 18.12 -22.31
N LEU A 298 -36.22 17.18 -23.21
CA LEU A 298 -36.69 17.13 -24.60
C LEU A 298 -37.71 16.00 -24.70
#